data_AF-A0A6G1EJ63-F1
#
_entry.id   AF-A0A6G1EJ63-F1
#
_cell.length_a   1.000
_cell.length_b   1.000
_cell.length_c   1.000
_cell.angle_alpha   90.00
_cell.angle_beta   90.00
_cell.angle_gamma   90.00
#
_symmetry.space_group_name_H-M   'P 1'
#
loop_
_entity.id
_entity.type
_entity.pdbx_description
1 polymer ?
#
loop_
_entity_poly.entity_id
_entity_poly.type
_entity_poly.pdbx_seq_one_letter_code
_entity_poly.pdbx_strand_id
1 'polypeptide(L)'
;MEPVAANVPELPQDVLMEIFAHLEIPDLVRAGSVCNSWHSVYNEMRSLGIYKLSQTPCLLYTSESAGNSVVCFYNLVEKREYKDYSPGATNPH
;
A
#
# COMPACT_ATOMS: atom_id res chain seq x y z
N MET A 1 -4.05 35.92 -10.78
CA MET A 1 -5.18 35.70 -9.86
C MET A 1 -4.82 34.46 -9.07
N GLU A 2 -4.03 34.66 -8.01
CA GLU A 2 -3.58 33.58 -7.14
C GLU A 2 -4.80 33.06 -6.36
N PRO A 3 -5.02 31.75 -6.25
CA PRO A 3 -6.09 31.23 -5.42
C PRO A 3 -5.78 31.65 -3.98
N VAL A 4 -6.66 32.45 -3.38
CA VAL A 4 -6.74 32.57 -1.92
C VAL A 4 -7.04 31.16 -1.44
N ALA A 5 -5.99 30.45 -1.05
CA ALA A 5 -6.11 29.25 -0.25
C ALA A 5 -6.82 29.72 1.01
N ALA A 6 -8.12 29.48 1.06
CA ALA A 6 -8.88 29.61 2.30
C ALA A 6 -8.08 28.84 3.33
N ASN A 7 -7.59 29.55 4.35
CA ASN A 7 -6.78 28.98 5.40
C ASN A 7 -7.74 28.13 6.26
N VAL A 8 -8.07 26.95 5.75
CA VAL A 8 -8.94 26.00 6.43
C VAL A 8 -8.17 25.61 7.68
N PRO A 9 -8.69 25.86 8.89
CA PRO A 9 -7.99 25.49 10.11
C PRO A 9 -7.66 24.00 10.03
N GLU A 10 -6.36 23.69 10.03
CA GLU A 10 -5.91 22.31 10.02
C GLU A 10 -6.38 21.64 11.30
N LEU A 11 -7.13 20.55 11.16
CA LEU A 11 -7.55 19.76 12.31
C LEU A 11 -6.30 19.21 13.01
N PRO A 12 -6.28 19.18 14.35
CA PRO A 12 -5.23 18.49 15.10
C PRO A 12 -5.10 17.03 14.65
N GLN A 13 -3.86 16.55 14.68
CA GLN A 13 -3.51 15.21 14.19
C GLN A 13 -4.24 14.09 14.94
N ASP A 14 -4.41 14.24 16.25
CA ASP A 14 -5.14 13.31 17.12
C ASP A 14 -6.62 13.19 16.72
N VAL A 15 -7.26 14.30 16.37
CA VAL A 15 -8.67 14.30 15.90
C VAL A 15 -8.77 13.64 14.53
N LEU A 16 -7.82 13.92 13.62
CA LEU A 16 -7.76 13.21 12.33
C LEU A 16 -7.58 11.71 12.52
N MET A 17 -6.76 11.30 13.50
CA MET A 17 -6.57 9.89 13.80
C MET A 17 -7.86 9.25 14.31
N GLU A 18 -8.59 9.91 15.20
CA GLU A 18 -9.87 9.42 15.69
C GLU A 18 -10.88 9.28 14.55
N ILE A 19 -10.95 10.25 13.63
CA ILE A 19 -11.83 10.16 12.45
C ILE A 19 -11.42 8.97 11.56
N PHE A 20 -10.13 8.84 11.27
CA PHE A 20 -9.60 7.77 10.40
C PHE A 20 -9.85 6.38 10.99
N ALA A 21 -9.82 6.22 12.31
CA ALA A 21 -10.17 4.98 13.03
C ALA A 21 -11.57 4.45 12.72
N HIS A 22 -12.48 5.32 12.27
CA HIS A 22 -13.85 4.95 11.91
C HIS A 22 -14.03 4.66 10.41
N LEU A 23 -13.01 4.90 9.58
CA LEU A 23 -13.07 4.67 8.14
C LEU A 23 -12.70 3.23 7.79
N GLU A 24 -13.42 2.64 6.84
CA GLU A 24 -12.98 1.40 6.21
C GLU A 24 -11.70 1.64 5.40
N ILE A 25 -10.91 0.58 5.18
CA ILE A 25 -9.61 0.66 4.48
C ILE A 25 -9.69 1.43 3.14
N PRO A 26 -10.71 1.23 2.27
CA PRO A 26 -10.81 1.98 1.02
C PRO A 26 -10.99 3.50 1.23
N ASP A 27 -11.77 3.90 2.22
CA ASP A 27 -12.07 5.30 2.50
C ASP A 27 -10.88 5.99 3.16
N LEU A 28 -10.16 5.28 4.03
CA LEU A 28 -8.91 5.74 4.61
C LEU A 28 -7.83 6.00 3.55
N VAL A 29 -7.69 5.10 2.56
CA VAL A 29 -6.72 5.28 1.47
C VAL A 29 -7.05 6.53 0.64
N ARG A 30 -8.35 6.80 0.39
CA ARG A 30 -8.77 8.04 -0.27
C ARG A 30 -8.49 9.27 0.60
N ALA A 31 -8.74 9.19 1.90
CA ALA A 31 -8.43 10.26 2.85
C ALA A 31 -6.94 10.63 2.83
N GLY A 32 -6.05 9.64 2.81
CA GLY A 32 -4.61 9.84 2.69
C GLY A 32 -4.14 10.51 1.38
N SER A 33 -5.02 10.72 0.40
CA SER A 33 -4.72 11.34 -0.90
C SER A 33 -5.25 12.78 -1.02
N VAL A 34 -5.88 13.33 0.03
CA VAL A 34 -6.49 14.67 0.00
C VAL A 34 -5.44 15.79 0.05
N CYS A 35 -4.53 15.74 1.02
CA CYS A 35 -3.45 16.72 1.19
C CYS A 35 -2.29 16.12 2.00
N ASN A 36 -1.16 16.83 2.06
CA ASN A 36 0.05 16.37 2.77
C ASN A 36 -0.18 16.14 4.28
N SER A 37 -1.00 16.96 4.92
CA SER A 37 -1.34 16.81 6.35
C SER A 37 -2.06 15.47 6.59
N TRP A 38 -3.12 15.18 5.83
CA TRP A 38 -3.85 13.92 5.92
C TRP A 38 -3.00 12.71 5.52
N HIS A 39 -2.12 12.88 4.52
CA HIS A 39 -1.18 11.85 4.12
C HIS A 39 -0.20 11.48 5.25
N SER A 40 0.26 12.46 6.03
CA SER A 40 1.12 12.23 7.19
C SER A 40 0.42 11.37 8.25
N VAL A 41 -0.82 11.73 8.61
CA VAL A 41 -1.64 10.97 9.59
C VAL A 41 -1.93 9.56 9.10
N TYR A 42 -2.25 9.39 7.82
CA TYR A 42 -2.43 8.08 7.19
C TYR A 42 -1.19 7.21 7.32
N ASN A 43 0.00 7.74 7.03
CA ASN A 43 1.26 6.99 7.13
C ASN A 43 1.59 6.60 8.56
N GLU A 44 1.33 7.46 9.54
CA GLU A 44 1.52 7.12 10.96
C GLU A 44 0.55 6.01 11.39
N MET A 45 -0.72 6.08 10.99
CA MET A 45 -1.68 5.04 11.32
C MET A 45 -1.35 3.71 10.65
N ARG A 46 -0.82 3.76 9.42
CA ARG A 46 -0.30 2.60 8.69
C ARG A 46 0.94 2.00 9.36
N SER A 47 1.88 2.82 9.85
CA SER A 47 3.11 2.35 10.51
C SER A 47 2.83 1.70 11.87
N LEU A 48 1.82 2.19 12.59
CA LEU A 48 1.31 1.57 13.81
C LEU A 48 0.62 0.22 13.57
N GLY A 49 0.39 -0.17 12.31
CA GLY A 49 -0.22 -1.45 11.96
C GLY A 49 -1.70 -1.55 12.34
N ILE A 50 -2.33 -0.41 12.66
CA ILE A 50 -3.76 -0.33 13.03
C ILE A 50 -4.63 -0.84 11.87
N TYR A 51 -4.16 -0.69 10.64
CA TYR A 51 -4.73 -1.36 9.48
C TYR A 51 -3.75 -2.32 8.86
N LYS A 52 -4.02 -3.61 9.04
CA LYS A 52 -3.63 -4.57 8.02
C LYS A 52 -4.51 -4.28 6.81
N LEU A 53 -3.95 -3.65 5.77
CA LEU A 53 -4.44 -3.92 4.42
C LEU A 53 -4.58 -5.44 4.37
N SER A 54 -5.74 -5.94 3.97
CA SER A 54 -5.92 -7.34 3.64
C SER A 54 -5.05 -7.64 2.42
N GLN A 55 -3.74 -7.67 2.62
CA GLN A 55 -2.81 -8.20 1.66
C GLN A 55 -3.16 -9.66 1.61
N THR A 56 -3.81 -10.04 0.53
CA THR A 56 -4.03 -11.42 0.19
C THR A 56 -2.71 -12.14 0.38
N PRO A 57 -2.63 -13.19 1.23
CA PRO A 57 -1.39 -13.91 1.38
C PRO A 57 -1.03 -14.49 0.01
N CYS A 58 0.09 -14.03 -0.53
CA CYS A 58 0.64 -14.50 -1.80
C CYS A 58 1.85 -15.36 -1.47
N LEU A 59 1.90 -16.57 -2.05
CA LEU A 59 3.09 -17.41 -1.97
C LEU A 59 4.07 -16.96 -3.04
N LEU A 60 5.23 -16.47 -2.60
CA LEU A 60 6.36 -16.16 -3.46
C LEU A 60 7.27 -17.38 -3.55
N TYR A 61 7.51 -17.91 -4.75
CA TYR A 61 8.40 -19.03 -4.95
C TYR A 61 9.13 -18.98 -6.29
N THR A 62 10.25 -19.68 -6.35
CA THR A 62 10.94 -20.01 -7.60
C THR A 62 10.68 -21.49 -7.88
N SER A 63 10.37 -21.83 -9.14
CA SER A 63 10.21 -23.23 -9.56
C SER A 63 11.33 -23.59 -10.52
N GLU A 64 11.97 -24.73 -10.30
CA GLU A 64 12.96 -25.30 -11.22
C GLU A 64 12.35 -25.51 -12.63
N SER A 65 11.05 -25.80 -12.70
CA SER A 65 10.33 -25.95 -13.98
C SER A 65 10.04 -24.63 -14.69
N ALA A 66 10.18 -23.47 -14.02
CA ALA A 66 9.83 -22.16 -14.56
C ALA A 66 11.04 -21.43 -15.19
N GLY A 67 12.24 -22.03 -15.13
CA GLY A 67 13.47 -21.45 -15.66
C GLY A 67 14.17 -20.52 -14.66
N ASN A 68 15.48 -20.31 -14.87
CA ASN A 68 16.42 -19.73 -13.90
C ASN A 68 16.22 -18.24 -13.56
N SER A 69 15.10 -17.62 -13.95
CA SER A 69 14.87 -16.18 -13.74
C SER A 69 13.40 -15.79 -13.58
N VAL A 70 12.52 -16.76 -13.31
CA VAL A 70 11.08 -16.49 -13.14
C VAL A 70 10.73 -16.54 -11.66
N VAL A 71 10.16 -15.44 -11.19
CA VAL A 71 9.59 -15.34 -9.85
C VAL A 71 8.09 -15.55 -9.97
N CYS A 72 7.56 -16.56 -9.28
CA CYS A 72 6.15 -16.90 -9.31
C CYS A 72 5.45 -16.36 -8.06
N PHE A 73 4.33 -15.65 -8.26
CA PHE A 73 3.43 -15.21 -7.21
C PHE A 73 2.13 -16.01 -7.30
N TYR A 74 1.81 -16.80 -6.29
CA TYR A 74 0.52 -17.48 -6.21
C TYR A 74 -0.41 -16.75 -5.25
N ASN A 75 -1.51 -16.22 -5.78
CA ASN A 75 -2.56 -15.60 -5.00
C ASN A 75 -3.45 -16.68 -4.37
N LEU A 76 -3.42 -16.82 -3.04
CA LEU A 76 -4.17 -17.86 -2.34
C LEU A 76 -5.71 -17.65 -2.36
N VAL A 77 -6.18 -16.42 -2.54
CA VAL A 77 -7.62 -16.10 -2.60
C VAL A 77 -8.16 -16.36 -4.00
N GLU A 78 -7.47 -15.86 -5.03
CA GLU A 78 -7.85 -16.04 -6.44
C GLU A 78 -7.51 -17.45 -6.96
N LYS A 79 -6.67 -18.20 -6.22
CA LYS A 79 -6.12 -19.49 -6.61
C LYS A 79 -5.46 -19.43 -7.99
N ARG A 80 -4.74 -18.34 -8.23
CA ARG A 80 -4.11 -18.02 -9.51
C ARG A 80 -2.62 -17.78 -9.35
N GLU A 81 -1.85 -18.35 -10.27
CA GLU A 81 -0.42 -18.09 -10.42
C GLU A 81 -0.20 -16.90 -11.36
N TYR A 82 0.67 -15.98 -10.96
CA TYR A 82 1.21 -14.90 -11.76
C TYR A 82 2.71 -15.12 -11.90
N LYS A 83 3.22 -15.01 -13.13
CA LYS A 83 4.65 -15.17 -13.42
C LYS A 83 5.20 -13.82 -13.78
N ASP A 84 6.18 -13.37 -13.01
CA ASP A 84 6.92 -12.17 -13.36
C ASP A 84 8.27 -12.57 -13.94
N TYR A 85 8.49 -12.14 -15.19
CA TYR A 85 9.73 -12.36 -15.91
C TYR A 85 10.58 -11.11 -15.73
N SER A 86 11.23 -11.02 -14.57
CA SER A 86 12.24 -9.99 -14.35
C SER A 86 13.46 -10.28 -15.25
N PRO A 87 13.84 -9.37 -16.17
CA PRO A 87 15.08 -9.52 -16.91
C PRO A 87 16.23 -9.10 -16.00
N GLY A 88 16.99 -10.08 -15.49
CA GLY A 88 18.32 -9.82 -14.96
C GLY A 88 18.58 -10.27 -13.53
N ALA A 89 18.86 -11.56 -13.38
CA ALA A 89 19.96 -11.99 -12.53
C ALA A 89 21.00 -12.64 -13.44
N THR A 90 21.78 -11.82 -14.17
CA THR A 90 23.03 -12.29 -14.78
C THR A 90 23.95 -12.74 -13.66
N ASN A 91 24.21 -14.05 -13.64
CA ASN A 91 25.21 -14.71 -12.79
C ASN A 91 26.57 -14.00 -12.94
N PRO A 92 27.24 -13.57 -11.86
CA PRO A 92 28.64 -13.21 -11.95
C PRO A 92 29.46 -14.51 -12.08
N HIS A 93 30.10 -14.68 -13.23
CA HIS A 93 31.18 -15.66 -13.44
C HIS A 93 32.44 -15.26 -12.68
#